data_AF-Q2SPK3-F1
#
_entry.id   AF-Q2SPK3-F1
#
_cell.length_a   1.000
_cell.length_b   1.000
_cell.length_c   1.000
_cell.angle_alpha   90.00
_cell.angle_beta   90.00
_cell.angle_gamma   90.00
#
_symmetry.space_group_name_H-M   'P 1'
#
loop_
_entity.id
_entity.type
_entity.pdbx_description
1 polymer ?
#
loop_
_entity_poly.entity_id
_entity_poly.type
_entity_poly.pdbx_seq_one_letter_code
_entity_poly.pdbx_strand_id
1 'polypeptide(L)'
;MQYFVDNGWAYIGRSCASIETIEESIASKLVQLKQLEEVAARFPSIMFQVQKCQCALYGLRMHIGDRNYEYFYRYADTELGRLDQILHYEKTG
;
A
#
# COMPACT_ATOMS: atom_id res chain seq x y z
N MET A 1 -8.71 -10.36 -9.25
CA MET A 1 -7.90 -9.13 -9.13
C MET A 1 -7.12 -9.27 -7.84
N GLN A 2 -5.83 -8.99 -7.84
CA GLN A 2 -5.03 -9.07 -6.63
C GLN A 2 -5.27 -7.80 -5.81
N TYR A 3 -5.64 -7.96 -4.54
CA TYR A 3 -5.83 -6.85 -3.60
C TYR A 3 -4.50 -6.36 -3.07
N PHE A 4 -4.39 -5.06 -2.80
CA PHE A 4 -3.18 -4.50 -2.18
C PHE A 4 -3.08 -4.94 -0.71
N VAL A 5 -4.19 -5.04 0.01
CA VAL A 5 -4.26 -5.63 1.35
C VAL A 5 -4.49 -7.14 1.22
N ASP A 6 -3.41 -7.91 1.19
CA ASP A 6 -3.42 -9.38 1.10
C ASP A 6 -2.79 -10.05 2.35
N ASN A 7 -2.73 -11.38 2.36
CA ASN A 7 -2.15 -12.13 3.49
C ASN A 7 -0.66 -11.81 3.73
N GLY A 8 0.08 -11.45 2.67
CA GLY A 8 1.49 -11.05 2.78
C GLY A 8 1.62 -9.67 3.41
N TRP A 9 0.73 -8.75 3.04
CA TRP A 9 0.63 -7.43 3.68
C TRP A 9 0.24 -7.56 5.16
N ALA A 10 -0.78 -8.36 5.48
CA ALA A 10 -1.18 -8.61 6.86
C ALA A 10 -0.09 -9.26 7.72
N TYR A 11 0.85 -9.99 7.10
CA TYR A 11 1.99 -10.58 7.79
C TYR A 11 3.00 -9.51 8.23
N ILE A 12 3.29 -8.50 7.41
CA ILE A 12 4.30 -7.47 7.75
C ILE A 12 3.86 -6.52 8.87
N GLY A 13 2.56 -6.50 9.19
CA GLY A 13 2.02 -5.79 10.36
C GLY A 13 2.26 -6.52 11.70
N ARG A 14 2.80 -7.74 11.68
CA ARG A 14 3.06 -8.54 12.88
C ARG A 14 4.47 -8.29 13.41
N SER A 15 4.64 -8.39 14.72
CA SER A 15 5.93 -8.19 15.40
C SER A 15 7.02 -9.21 15.01
N CYS A 16 6.66 -10.32 14.35
CA CYS A 16 7.59 -11.37 13.95
C CYS A 16 8.07 -11.27 12.49
N ALA A 17 7.58 -10.32 11.69
CA ALA A 17 8.05 -10.12 10.33
C ALA A 17 9.50 -9.62 10.32
N SER A 18 10.34 -10.20 9.46
CA SER A 18 11.72 -9.75 9.30
C SER A 18 11.78 -8.40 8.57
N ILE A 19 12.83 -7.61 8.82
CA ILE A 19 13.06 -6.33 8.12
C ILE A 19 13.08 -6.54 6.60
N GLU A 20 13.78 -7.59 6.13
CA GLU A 20 13.86 -7.93 4.71
C GLU A 20 12.47 -8.21 4.12
N THR A 21 11.64 -9.02 4.78
CA THR A 21 10.27 -9.29 4.34
C THR A 21 9.40 -8.04 4.30
N ILE A 22 9.58 -7.12 5.26
CA ILE A 22 8.88 -5.83 5.28
C ILE A 22 9.30 -4.99 4.07
N GLU A 23 10.61 -4.86 3.81
CA GLU A 23 11.14 -4.09 2.68
C GLU A 23 10.69 -4.64 1.33
N GLU A 24 10.76 -5.97 1.14
CA GLU A 24 10.30 -6.64 -0.08
C GLU A 24 8.80 -6.41 -0.33
N SER A 25 7.99 -6.52 0.72
CA SER A 25 6.55 -6.27 0.63
C SER A 25 6.26 -4.83 0.22
N ILE A 26 6.91 -3.85 0.88
CA ILE A 26 6.78 -2.43 0.54
C ILE A 26 7.20 -2.17 -0.91
N ALA A 27 8.36 -2.71 -1.34
CA ALA A 27 8.86 -2.54 -2.70
C ALA A 27 7.90 -3.13 -3.73
N SER A 28 7.37 -4.33 -3.48
CA SER A 28 6.36 -4.96 -4.35
C SER A 28 5.11 -4.09 -4.49
N LYS A 29 4.60 -3.51 -3.39
CA LYS A 29 3.41 -2.64 -3.46
C LYS A 29 3.72 -1.34 -4.21
N LEU A 30 4.89 -0.74 -4.02
CA LEU A 30 5.31 0.46 -4.77
C LEU A 30 5.38 0.21 -6.29
N VAL A 31 5.89 -0.96 -6.72
CA VAL A 31 5.90 -1.36 -8.13
C VAL A 31 4.47 -1.49 -8.67
N GLN A 32 3.59 -2.18 -7.94
CA GLN A 32 2.18 -2.31 -8.34
C GLN A 32 1.47 -0.96 -8.45
N LEU A 33 1.75 -0.02 -7.53
CA LEU A 33 1.21 1.34 -7.60
C LEU A 33 1.72 2.10 -8.82
N LYS A 34 3.00 1.97 -9.19
CA LYS A 34 3.52 2.62 -10.42
C LYS A 34 2.90 2.08 -11.70
N GLN A 35 2.69 0.77 -11.79
CA GLN A 35 1.95 0.19 -12.90
C GLN A 35 0.51 0.72 -12.95
N LEU A 36 -0.12 0.91 -11.79
CA LEU A 36 -1.47 1.46 -11.73
C LEU A 36 -1.53 2.94 -12.15
N GLU A 37 -0.53 3.77 -11.84
CA GLU A 37 -0.50 5.18 -12.26
C GLU A 37 -0.58 5.33 -13.78
N GLU A 38 0.15 4.52 -14.53
CA GLU A 38 0.18 4.56 -16.00
C GLU A 38 -1.23 4.34 -16.58
N VAL A 39 -2.02 3.48 -15.94
CA VAL A 39 -3.40 3.17 -16.34
C VAL A 39 -4.40 4.18 -15.78
N ALA A 40 -4.16 4.67 -14.55
CA ALA A 40 -5.01 5.60 -13.82
C ALA A 40 -4.87 7.06 -14.29
N ALA A 41 -4.03 7.36 -15.28
CA ALA A 41 -3.80 8.72 -15.80
C ALA A 41 -5.08 9.47 -16.20
N ARG A 42 -6.16 8.74 -16.52
CA ARG A 42 -7.47 9.30 -16.89
C ARG A 42 -8.49 9.35 -15.76
N PHE A 43 -8.14 8.87 -14.57
CA PHE A 43 -9.02 8.72 -13.41
C PHE A 43 -8.43 9.49 -12.21
N PRO A 44 -8.74 10.79 -12.05
CA PRO A 44 -8.12 11.64 -11.04
C PRO A 44 -8.26 11.13 -9.60
N SER A 45 -9.40 10.51 -9.27
CA SER A 45 -9.66 9.90 -7.95
C SER A 45 -8.70 8.76 -7.64
N ILE A 46 -8.48 7.85 -8.61
CA ILE A 46 -7.56 6.73 -8.49
C ILE A 46 -6.13 7.24 -8.40
N MET A 47 -5.74 8.17 -9.28
CA MET A 47 -4.40 8.77 -9.28
C MET A 47 -4.07 9.43 -7.94
N PHE A 48 -5.00 10.22 -7.38
CA PHE A 48 -4.81 10.85 -6.08
C PHE A 48 -4.63 9.81 -4.96
N GLN A 49 -5.45 8.76 -4.94
CA GLN A 49 -5.32 7.70 -3.95
C GLN A 49 -4.01 6.91 -4.09
N VAL A 50 -3.56 6.66 -5.31
CA VAL A 50 -2.26 6.01 -5.58
C VAL A 50 -1.10 6.83 -5.01
N GLN A 51 -1.10 8.14 -5.20
CA GLN A 51 -0.09 9.03 -4.62
C GLN A 51 -0.09 8.97 -3.08
N LYS A 52 -1.27 8.96 -2.45
CA LYS A 52 -1.39 8.79 -0.99
C LYS A 52 -0.80 7.45 -0.52
N CYS A 53 -1.08 6.36 -1.24
CA CYS A 53 -0.52 5.06 -0.93
C CYS A 53 1.01 5.06 -1.03
N GLN A 54 1.58 5.69 -2.06
CA GLN A 54 3.03 5.82 -2.20
C GLN A 54 3.64 6.60 -1.04
N CYS A 55 3.07 7.76 -0.69
CA CYS A 55 3.52 8.54 0.47
C CYS A 55 3.47 7.72 1.76
N ALA A 56 2.39 6.96 1.99
CA ALA A 56 2.26 6.11 3.17
C ALA A 56 3.30 5.00 3.20
N LEU A 57 3.58 4.34 2.07
CA LEU A 57 4.58 3.29 1.95
C LEU A 57 6.02 3.79 2.12
N TYR A 58 6.35 4.96 1.56
CA TYR A 58 7.65 5.59 1.82
C TYR A 58 7.80 5.98 3.29
N GLY A 59 6.75 6.53 3.91
CA GLY A 59 6.72 6.81 5.34
C GLY A 59 6.96 5.54 6.17
N LEU A 60 6.22 4.46 5.88
CA LEU A 60 6.40 3.17 6.54
C LEU A 60 7.85 2.66 6.43
N ARG A 61 8.44 2.73 5.23
CA ARG A 61 9.81 2.30 4.99
C ARG A 61 10.83 3.04 5.85
N MET A 62 10.64 4.34 6.07
CA MET A 62 11.54 5.16 6.89
C MET A 62 11.50 4.82 8.39
N HIS A 63 10.45 4.10 8.83
CA HIS A 63 10.22 3.77 10.23
C HIS A 63 10.30 2.26 10.51
N ILE A 64 10.88 1.46 9.61
CA ILE A 64 11.14 0.04 9.88
C ILE A 64 12.11 -0.08 11.06
N GLY A 65 11.74 -0.87 12.08
CA GLY A 65 12.53 -1.03 13.32
C GLY A 65 12.37 0.12 14.32
N ASP A 66 11.61 1.18 14.00
CA ASP A 66 11.25 2.24 14.92
C ASP A 66 10.00 1.86 15.74
N ARG A 67 9.86 2.40 16.96
CA ARG A 67 8.68 2.25 17.81
C ARG A 67 7.40 2.73 17.13
N ASN A 68 7.52 3.62 16.15
CA ASN A 68 6.39 4.18 15.41
C ASN A 68 5.96 3.31 14.23
N TYR A 69 6.66 2.21 13.92
CA TYR A 69 6.38 1.35 12.76
C TYR A 69 4.90 0.97 12.68
N GLU A 70 4.29 0.53 13.79
CA GLU A 70 2.90 0.10 13.83
C GLU A 70 1.91 1.21 13.41
N TYR A 71 2.18 2.46 13.83
CA TYR A 71 1.37 3.61 13.44
C TYR A 71 1.43 3.84 11.93
N PHE A 72 2.63 3.85 11.35
CA PHE A 72 2.80 4.02 9.91
C PHE A 72 2.25 2.82 9.11
N TYR A 73 2.33 1.61 9.67
CA TYR A 73 1.76 0.43 9.06
C TYR A 73 0.23 0.56 8.95
N ARG A 74 -0.45 0.92 10.05
CA ARG A 74 -1.91 1.15 10.06
C ARG A 74 -2.34 2.27 9.11
N TYR A 75 -1.53 3.31 8.98
CA TYR A 75 -1.77 4.37 8.00
C TYR A 75 -1.68 3.85 6.56
N ALA A 76 -0.61 3.13 6.22
CA ALA A 76 -0.45 2.50 4.91
C ALA A 76 -1.56 1.49 4.61
N ASP A 77 -1.92 0.65 5.57
CA ASP A 77 -3.01 -0.33 5.48
C ASP A 77 -4.36 0.35 5.16
N THR A 78 -4.65 1.47 5.83
CA THR A 78 -5.87 2.26 5.58
C THR A 78 -5.90 2.82 4.15
N GLU A 79 -4.79 3.39 3.68
CA GLU A 79 -4.74 3.99 2.35
C GLU A 79 -4.78 2.93 1.23
N LEU A 80 -4.11 1.79 1.42
CA LEU A 80 -4.20 0.65 0.49
C LEU A 80 -5.61 0.05 0.46
N GLY A 81 -6.27 -0.11 1.61
CA GLY A 81 -7.65 -0.59 1.69
C GLY A 81 -8.64 0.34 0.99
N ARG A 82 -8.46 1.66 1.09
CA ARG A 82 -9.25 2.64 0.33
C ARG A 82 -9.04 2.52 -1.18
N LEU A 83 -7.80 2.28 -1.61
CA LEU A 83 -7.51 2.06 -3.03
C LEU A 83 -8.22 0.79 -3.54
N ASP A 84 -8.16 -0.30 -2.79
CA ASP A 84 -8.86 -1.54 -3.12
C ASP A 84 -10.38 -1.32 -3.27
N GLN A 85 -10.99 -0.51 -2.40
CA GLN A 85 -12.41 -0.15 -2.51
C GLN A 85 -12.71 0.63 -3.79
N ILE A 86 -11.94 1.70 -4.08
CA ILE A 86 -12.14 2.53 -5.28
C ILE A 86 -12.03 1.66 -6.54
N LEU A 87 -11.00 0.82 -6.63
CA LEU A 87 -10.79 -0.06 -7.78
C LEU A 87 -11.91 -1.10 -7.94
N HIS A 88 -12.54 -1.53 -6.85
CA HIS A 88 -13.68 -2.41 -6.90
C HIS A 88 -14.92 -1.70 -7.46
N TYR A 89 -15.21 -0.48 -6.98
CA TYR A 89 -16.35 0.31 -7.46
C TYR A 89 -16.26 0.64 -8.96
N GLU A 90 -15.10 1.09 -9.44
CA GLU A 90 -14.84 1.42 -10.85
C GLU A 90 -14.97 0.21 -11.80
N LYS A 91 -14.95 -1.02 -11.28
CA LYS A 91 -15.17 -2.24 -12.07
C LYS A 91 -16.64 -2.63 -12.19
N THR A 92 -17.45 -2.22 -11.20
CA THR A 92 -18.84 -2.64 -11.08
C THR A 92 -19.84 -1.59 -11.55
N GLY A 93 -19.40 -0.33 -11.67
CA GLY A 93 -20.19 0.78 -12.23
C GLY A 93 -19.86 1.00 -13.70
#